data_AF-K2C3Y1-F1
#
_entry.id   AF-K2C3Y1-F1
#
_cell.length_a   1.000
_cell.length_b   1.000
_cell.length_c   1.000
_cell.angle_alpha   90.00
_cell.angle_beta   90.00
_cell.angle_gamma   90.00
#
_symmetry.space_group_name_H-M   'P 1'
#
loop_
_entity.id
_entity.type
_entity.pdbx_description
1 polymer ?
#
loop_
_entity_poly.entity_id
_entity_poly.type
_entity_poly.pdbx_seq_one_letter_code
_entity_poly.pdbx_strand_id
1 'polypeptide(L)' 'MKKPTKNIEFQKAYQALNAEQKKAVDTIDGPVMVVAGPGTGKTQTIALRMANILRQTDMNPDAVL' A
#
# COMPACT_ATOMS: atom_id res chain seq x y z
N MET A 1 -19.30 -9.34 -14.90
CA MET A 1 -19.42 -8.56 -13.65
C MET A 1 -18.30 -8.95 -12.70
N LYS A 2 -17.29 -8.08 -12.48
CA LYS A 2 -16.30 -8.28 -11.41
C LYS A 2 -17.05 -8.10 -10.08
N LYS A 3 -17.10 -9.13 -9.23
CA LYS A 3 -17.72 -9.04 -7.89
C LYS A 3 -17.02 -7.92 -7.11
N PRO A 4 -17.73 -7.12 -6.29
CA PRO A 4 -17.10 -6.21 -5.36
C PRO A 4 -16.51 -7.05 -4.23
N THR A 5 -15.30 -7.56 -4.43
CA THR A 5 -14.55 -8.23 -3.38
C THR A 5 -14.20 -7.17 -2.34
N LYS A 6 -14.93 -7.15 -1.21
CA LYS A 6 -14.41 -6.53 0.01
C LYS A 6 -13.03 -7.13 0.25
N ASN A 7 -11.99 -6.34 0.00
CA ASN A 7 -10.60 -6.81 0.09
C ASN A 7 -10.19 -6.85 1.57
N ILE A 8 -10.72 -7.85 2.28
CA ILE A 8 -10.59 -8.03 3.73
C ILE A 8 -9.11 -8.12 4.13
N GLU A 9 -8.27 -8.73 3.28
CA GLU A 9 -6.84 -8.86 3.54
C GLU A 9 -6.11 -7.53 3.52
N PHE A 10 -6.40 -6.67 2.52
CA PHE A 10 -5.85 -5.31 2.48
C PHE A 10 -6.22 -4.53 3.75
N GLN A 11 -7.51 -4.55 4.12
CA GLN A 11 -7.99 -3.81 5.28
C GLN A 11 -7.35 -4.29 6.58
N LYS A 12 -7.23 -5.60 6.77
CA LYS A 12 -6.55 -6.18 7.93
C LYS A 12 -5.08 -5.76 8.00
N ALA A 13 -4.37 -5.83 6.88
CA ALA A 13 -2.96 -5.47 6.81
C ALA A 13 -2.72 -3.96 6.98
N TYR A 14 -3.61 -3.12 6.43
CA TYR A 14 -3.57 -1.66 6.59
C TYR A 14 -3.87 -1.21 8.03
N GLN A 15 -4.82 -1.88 8.70
CA GLN A 15 -5.15 -1.57 10.10
C GLN A 15 -3.97 -1.83 11.06
N ALA A 16 -3.12 -2.81 10.74
CA ALA A 16 -1.93 -3.14 11.54
C ALA A 16 -0.78 -2.12 11.40
N LEU A 17 -0.86 -1.16 10.48
CA LEU A 17 0.17 -0.16 10.28
C LEU A 17 0.13 0.96 11.33
N ASN A 18 1.31 1.48 11.66
CA ASN A 18 1.45 2.72 12.43
C ASN A 18 1.17 3.97 11.56
N ALA A 19 1.17 5.16 12.16
CA ALA A 19 0.83 6.40 11.47
C ALA A 19 1.78 6.74 10.30
N GLU A 20 3.09 6.58 10.46
CA GLU A 20 4.07 6.88 9.41
C GLU A 20 3.99 5.89 8.25
N GLN A 21 3.75 4.61 8.55
CA GLN A 21 3.54 3.59 7.52
C GLN A 21 2.24 3.87 6.74
N LYS A 22 1.15 4.24 7.42
CA LYS A 22 -0.11 4.64 6.75
C LYS A 22 0.10 5.86 5.85
N LYS A 23 0.81 6.88 6.35
CA LYS A 23 1.17 8.06 5.55
C LYS A 23 1.92 7.68 4.26
N ALA A 24 2.88 6.75 4.34
CA ALA A 24 3.57 6.25 3.16
C ALA A 24 2.63 5.50 2.20
N VAL A 25 1.71 4.68 2.72
CA VAL A 25 0.73 3.93 1.92
C VAL A 25 -0.31 4.85 1.26
N ASP A 26 -0.73 5.90 1.95
CA ASP A 26 -1.77 6.82 1.49
C ASP A 26 -1.23 7.90 0.52
N THR A 27 0.08 8.12 0.53
CA THR A 27 0.74 9.01 -0.44
C THR A 27 0.90 8.32 -1.79
N ILE A 28 -0.14 8.42 -2.60
CA ILE A 28 -0.25 7.85 -3.95
C ILE A 28 0.45 8.69 -5.02
N ASP A 29 0.47 10.01 -4.87
CA ASP A 29 1.08 10.92 -5.83
C ASP A 29 2.55 11.21 -5.51
N GLY A 30 3.38 11.20 -6.54
CA GLY A 30 4.80 11.58 -6.45
C GLY A 30 5.71 10.56 -5.74
N PRO A 31 7.01 10.87 -5.67
CA PRO A 31 7.99 10.02 -5.01
C PRO A 31 7.86 10.10 -3.49
N VAL A 32 8.07 8.96 -2.82
CA VAL A 32 8.06 8.84 -1.35
C VAL A 32 9.36 8.17 -0.90
N MET A 33 10.04 8.78 0.09
CA MET A 33 11.23 8.20 0.72
C MET A 33 10.87 7.65 2.11
N VAL A 34 11.11 6.36 2.32
CA VAL A 34 10.90 5.69 3.61
C VAL A 34 12.25 5.29 4.18
N VAL A 35 12.62 5.89 5.32
CA VAL A 35 13.83 5.52 6.08
C VAL A 35 13.39 4.73 7.31
N ALA A 36 13.82 3.48 7.43
CA ALA A 36 13.35 2.60 8.49
C ALA A 36 14.40 1.55 8.88
N GLY A 37 14.48 1.25 10.18
CA GLY A 37 15.42 0.28 10.74
C GLY A 37 15.09 -1.19 10.40
N PRO A 38 15.94 -2.15 10.79
CA PRO A 38 15.64 -3.58 10.68
C PRO A 38 14.32 -3.95 11.39
N GLY A 39 13.53 -4.87 10.82
CA GLY A 39 12.29 -5.38 11.44
C GLY A 39 11.08 -4.43 11.47
N THR A 40 11.19 -3.21 10.94
CA THR A 40 10.15 -2.16 11.02
C THR A 40 9.03 -2.26 9.97
N GLY A 41 8.91 -3.39 9.26
CA GLY A 41 7.82 -3.59 8.28
C GLY A 41 7.98 -2.84 6.95
N LYS A 42 9.22 -2.54 6.52
CA LYS A 42 9.54 -1.87 5.23
C LYS A 42 8.83 -2.53 4.04
N THR A 43 8.98 -3.85 3.92
CA THR A 43 8.40 -4.65 2.83
C THR A 43 6.88 -4.61 2.86
N GLN A 44 6.27 -4.74 4.03
CA GLN A 44 4.81 -4.65 4.19
C GLN A 44 4.29 -3.26 3.80
N THR A 45 5.00 -2.20 4.19
CA THR A 45 4.63 -0.82 3.87
C THR A 45 4.67 -0.58 2.35
N ILE A 46 5.74 -1.01 1.67
CA ILE A 46 5.86 -0.88 0.21
C ILE A 46 4.79 -1.70 -0.51
N ALA A 47 4.57 -2.96 -0.10
CA ALA A 47 3.56 -3.83 -0.71
C ALA A 47 2.13 -3.26 -0.55
N LEU A 48 1.80 -2.72 0.63
CA LEU A 48 0.51 -2.07 0.86
C LEU A 48 0.36 -0.76 0.09
N ARG A 49 1.45 0.01 -0.10
CA ARG A 49 1.42 1.21 -0.94
C ARG A 49 1.12 0.84 -2.39
N MET A 50 1.79 -0.18 -2.95
CA MET A 50 1.50 -0.69 -4.30
C MET A 50 0.04 -1.13 -4.42
N ALA A 51 -0.45 -1.94 -3.47
CA ALA A 51 -1.84 -2.36 -3.44
C ALA A 51 -2.82 -1.18 -3.36
N ASN A 52 -2.47 -0.13 -2.63
CA ASN A 52 -3.30 1.07 -2.50
C ASN A 52 -3.32 1.90 -3.79
N ILE A 53 -2.18 2.06 -4.48
CA ILE A 53 -2.11 2.71 -5.79
C ILE A 53 -3.00 1.99 -6.79
N LEU A 54 -2.89 0.67 -6.91
CA LEU A 54 -3.72 -0.14 -7.83
C LEU A 54 -5.20 -0.12 -7.47
N ARG A 55 -5.55 0.13 -6.21
CA ARG A 55 -6.94 0.22 -5.75
C ARG A 55 -7.57 1.60 -5.99
N GLN A 56 -6.76 2.66 -5.94
CA GLN A 56 -7.23 4.05 -6.03
C GLN A 56 -7.07 4.63 -7.44
N THR A 57 -6.29 4.00 -8.30
CA THR A 57 -6.00 4.47 -9.66
C THR A 57 -6.31 3.39 -10.68
N ASP A 58 -6.48 3.79 -11.95
CA ASP A 58 -6.64 2.87 -13.08
C ASP A 58 -5.29 2.34 -13.60
N MET A 59 -4.24 2.41 -12.79
CA MET A 59 -2.90 1.97 -13.17
C MET A 59 -2.90 0.46 -13.45
N ASN A 60 -2.33 0.07 -14.59
CA ASN A 60 -2.12 -1.34 -14.90
C ASN A 60 -1.14 -1.95 -13.87
N PRO A 61 -1.45 -3.09 -13.23
CA PRO A 61 -0.51 -3.81 -12.38
C PRO A 61 0.89 -3.99 -12.98
N ASP A 62 1.00 -4.19 -14.30
CA ASP A 62 2.28 -4.36 -15.00
C ASP A 62 3.13 -3.07 -15.04
N ALA A 63 2.54 -1.91 -14.71
CA ALA A 63 3.24 -0.64 -14.63
C ALA A 63 3.91 -0.39 -13.26
N VAL A 64 3.77 -1.33 -12.31
CA VAL A 64 4.36 -1.25 -10.97
C VAL A 64 5.55 -2.22 -10.89
N LEU A 65 6.76 -1.70 -10.65
CA LEU A 65 8.02 -2.45 -10.53
C LEU A 65 8.50 -2.56 -9.08
#